data_AF-A0A936EJN0-F1
#
_entry.id   AF-A0A936EJN0-F1
#
_cell.length_a   1.000
_cell.length_b   1.000
_cell.length_c   1.000
_cell.angle_alpha   90.00
_cell.angle_beta   90.00
_cell.angle_gamma   90.00
#
_symmetry.space_group_name_H-M   'P 1'
#
loop_
_entity.id
_entity.type
_entity.pdbx_description
1 polymer ?
#
loop_
_entity_poly.entity_id
_entity_poly.type
_entity_poly.pdbx_seq_one_letter_code
_entity_poly.pdbx_strand_id
1 'polypeptide(L)'
;MKKISIMLLAFVMVNAIAIKKGMAQVAAGNPAVTEKQQHKIIFQLTTGDTLAHKALMKQLNNITTVVPGTQIEVVCHGPGLSMLVTGKTVVHKKCNK
;
A
#
# COMPACT_ATOMS: atom_id res chain seq x y z
N MET A 1 43.64 -42.65 -24.40
CA MET A 1 42.94 -41.34 -24.45
C MET A 1 41.42 -41.43 -24.28
N LYS A 2 40.73 -42.49 -24.75
CA LYS A 2 39.26 -42.64 -24.61
C LYS A 2 38.72 -42.93 -23.20
N LYS A 3 39.57 -43.39 -22.24
CA LYS A 3 39.12 -43.75 -20.88
C LYS A 3 39.00 -42.57 -19.92
N ILE A 4 39.71 -41.46 -20.18
CA ILE A 4 39.62 -40.23 -19.38
C ILE A 4 38.38 -39.41 -19.75
N SER A 5 37.94 -39.48 -21.02
CA SER A 5 36.71 -38.81 -21.48
C SER A 5 35.42 -39.46 -20.94
N ILE A 6 35.45 -40.75 -20.62
CA ILE A 6 34.28 -41.48 -20.08
C ILE A 6 34.10 -41.25 -18.56
N MET A 7 35.19 -41.06 -17.80
CA MET A 7 35.07 -40.71 -16.37
C MET A 7 34.59 -39.28 -16.13
N LEU A 8 34.89 -38.33 -17.03
CA LEU A 8 34.40 -36.96 -16.91
C LEU A 8 32.89 -36.87 -17.22
N LEU A 9 32.40 -37.69 -18.15
CA LEU A 9 30.97 -37.77 -18.48
C LEU A 9 30.15 -38.48 -17.37
N ALA A 10 30.75 -39.42 -16.65
CA ALA A 10 30.11 -40.09 -15.51
C ALA A 10 30.02 -39.18 -14.27
N PHE A 11 30.99 -38.28 -14.06
CA PHE A 11 30.94 -37.34 -12.93
C PHE A 11 29.88 -36.23 -13.10
N VAL A 12 29.57 -35.85 -14.34
CA VAL A 12 28.51 -34.88 -14.65
C VAL A 12 27.10 -35.51 -14.51
N MET A 13 26.96 -36.82 -14.74
CA MET A 13 25.66 -37.51 -14.64
C MET A 13 25.23 -37.87 -13.20
N VAL A 14 26.16 -37.97 -12.23
CA VAL A 14 25.80 -38.27 -10.83
C VAL A 14 25.16 -37.05 -10.13
N ASN A 15 25.54 -35.83 -10.49
CA ASN A 15 24.93 -34.62 -9.92
C ASN A 15 23.53 -34.30 -10.49
N ALA A 16 23.12 -34.93 -11.59
CA ALA A 16 21.78 -34.73 -12.16
C ALA A 16 20.67 -35.48 -11.42
N ILE A 17 21.00 -36.47 -10.58
CA ILE A 17 20.02 -37.27 -9.84
C ILE A 17 19.82 -36.75 -8.40
N ALA A 18 20.78 -36.00 -7.85
CA ALA A 18 20.73 -35.52 -6.47
C ALA A 18 19.95 -34.19 -6.25
N ILE A 19 19.29 -33.63 -7.27
CA ILE A 19 18.52 -32.38 -7.12
C ILE A 19 17.01 -32.64 -7.00
N LYS A 20 16.52 -33.88 -7.21
CA LYS A 20 15.06 -34.18 -7.19
C LYS A 20 14.46 -34.48 -5.81
N LYS A 21 15.22 -34.44 -4.72
CA LYS A 21 14.73 -34.67 -3.34
C LYS A 21 15.28 -33.64 -2.37
N GLY A 22 14.81 -32.40 -2.49
CA GLY A 22 15.25 -31.36 -1.56
C GLY A 22 14.69 -30.00 -1.88
N MET A 23 13.37 -29.91 -2.06
CA MET A 23 12.54 -28.72 -1.85
C MET A 23 11.10 -29.07 -2.24
N ALA A 24 10.50 -29.98 -1.48
CA ALA A 24 9.06 -29.89 -1.23
C ALA A 24 8.88 -28.73 -0.23
N GLN A 25 9.10 -27.49 -0.69
CA GLN A 25 8.53 -26.36 0.02
C GLN A 25 7.05 -26.40 -0.33
N VAL A 26 6.29 -26.85 0.66
CA VAL A 26 4.86 -26.68 0.81
C VAL A 26 4.47 -25.38 0.11
N ALA A 27 3.85 -25.48 -1.06
CA ALA A 27 3.00 -24.44 -1.57
C ALA A 27 1.83 -24.36 -0.59
N ALA A 28 2.09 -23.73 0.55
CA ALA A 28 1.05 -23.13 1.36
C ALA A 28 0.56 -21.98 0.49
N GLY A 29 -0.33 -22.32 -0.45
CA GLY A 29 -1.31 -21.41 -0.93
C GLY A 29 -2.10 -20.98 0.29
N ASN A 30 -1.57 -19.98 1.00
CA ASN A 30 -2.47 -18.97 1.51
C ASN A 30 -3.20 -18.54 0.24
N PRO A 31 -4.54 -18.66 0.14
CA PRO A 31 -5.22 -17.80 -0.79
C PRO A 31 -4.78 -16.42 -0.34
N ALA A 32 -3.86 -15.82 -1.09
CA ALA A 32 -3.68 -14.39 -1.06
C ALA A 32 -5.05 -13.92 -1.54
N VAL A 33 -5.96 -13.76 -0.59
CA VAL A 33 -7.05 -12.83 -0.71
C VAL A 33 -6.29 -11.57 -1.04
N THR A 34 -6.26 -11.23 -2.33
CA THR A 34 -5.84 -9.93 -2.81
C THR A 34 -6.93 -8.97 -2.33
N GLU A 35 -7.07 -8.83 -1.01
CA GLU A 35 -7.65 -7.66 -0.42
C GLU A 35 -6.76 -6.55 -0.94
N LYS A 36 -7.29 -5.78 -1.90
CA LYS A 36 -6.67 -4.55 -2.33
C LYS A 36 -6.35 -3.79 -1.04
N GLN A 37 -5.07 -3.69 -0.69
CA GLN A 37 -4.64 -3.06 0.56
C GLN A 37 -5.29 -1.69 0.63
N GLN A 38 -6.26 -1.54 1.52
CA GLN A 38 -7.00 -0.30 1.63
C GLN A 38 -6.10 0.72 2.31
N HIS A 39 -5.75 1.78 1.58
CA HIS A 39 -4.91 2.84 2.13
C HIS A 39 -5.64 3.55 3.28
N LYS A 40 -4.91 3.85 4.36
CA LYS A 40 -5.37 4.62 5.52
C LYS A 40 -4.49 5.85 5.68
N ILE A 41 -5.08 7.04 5.73
CA ILE A 41 -4.36 8.32 5.81
C ILE A 41 -4.98 9.18 6.91
N ILE A 42 -4.15 9.72 7.80
CA ILE A 42 -4.56 10.69 8.82
C ILE A 42 -3.94 12.05 8.49
N PHE A 43 -4.77 13.04 8.21
CA PHE A 43 -4.35 14.44 8.07
C PHE A 43 -4.52 15.17 9.40
N GLN A 44 -3.55 16.03 9.74
CA GLN A 44 -3.68 16.95 10.85
C GLN A 44 -3.93 18.36 10.31
N LEU A 45 -4.97 19.03 10.82
CA LEU A 45 -5.23 20.43 10.54
C LEU A 45 -5.14 21.25 11.82
N THR A 46 -4.19 22.19 11.84
CA THR A 46 -3.88 23.04 13.00
C THR A 46 -4.08 24.53 12.75
N THR A 47 -4.33 24.91 11.49
CA THR A 47 -4.48 26.30 11.07
C THR A 47 -5.94 26.69 10.88
N GLY A 48 -6.27 27.93 11.24
CA GLY A 48 -7.56 28.56 10.93
C GLY A 48 -7.60 29.22 9.54
N ASP A 49 -6.51 29.15 8.76
CA ASP A 49 -6.47 29.72 7.42
C ASP A 49 -7.43 29.00 6.46
N THR A 50 -8.42 29.74 5.98
CA THR A 50 -9.44 29.25 5.07
C THR A 50 -8.89 28.82 3.70
N LEU A 51 -7.74 29.34 3.25
CA LEU A 51 -7.07 28.87 2.05
C LEU A 51 -6.48 27.47 2.25
N ALA A 52 -5.87 27.23 3.41
CA ALA A 52 -5.41 25.90 3.78
C ALA A 52 -6.57 24.90 3.89
N HIS A 53 -7.73 25.30 4.42
CA HIS A 53 -8.94 24.46 4.46
C HIS A 53 -9.41 24.08 3.05
N LYS A 54 -9.46 25.05 2.12
CA LYS A 54 -9.81 24.79 0.71
C LYS A 54 -8.80 23.86 0.04
N ALA A 55 -7.51 24.06 0.30
CA ALA A 55 -6.45 23.23 -0.24
C ALA A 55 -6.55 21.80 0.26
N LEU A 56 -6.78 21.60 1.57
CA LEU A 56 -7.04 20.27 2.15
C LEU A 56 -8.18 19.56 1.42
N MET A 57 -9.33 20.22 1.27
CA MET A 57 -10.48 19.63 0.56
C MET A 57 -10.18 19.25 -0.89
N LYS A 58 -9.32 20.01 -1.58
CA LYS A 58 -8.86 19.65 -2.93
C LYS A 58 -7.98 18.41 -2.91
N GLN A 59 -7.07 18.29 -1.94
CA GLN A 59 -6.22 17.11 -1.79
C GLN A 59 -7.02 15.87 -1.45
N LEU A 60 -7.99 15.96 -0.54
CA LEU A 60 -8.88 14.85 -0.22
C LEU A 60 -9.60 14.35 -1.49
N ASN A 61 -10.17 15.27 -2.27
CA ASN A 61 -10.82 14.92 -3.54
C ASN A 61 -9.86 14.27 -4.54
N ASN A 62 -8.64 14.79 -4.69
CA ASN A 62 -7.66 14.23 -5.61
C ASN A 62 -7.30 12.79 -5.23
N ILE A 63 -7.05 12.54 -3.93
CA ILE A 63 -6.73 11.21 -3.41
C ILE A 63 -7.87 10.24 -3.69
N THR A 64 -9.11 10.61 -3.33
CA THR A 64 -10.27 9.73 -3.53
C THR A 64 -10.65 9.53 -5.00
N THR A 65 -10.25 10.45 -5.89
CA THR A 65 -10.44 10.31 -7.34
C THR A 65 -9.46 9.30 -7.94
N VAL A 66 -8.18 9.36 -7.55
CA VAL A 66 -7.13 8.47 -8.09
C VAL A 66 -7.17 7.09 -7.43
N VAL A 67 -7.44 7.04 -6.13
CA VAL A 67 -7.52 5.79 -5.36
C VAL A 67 -8.84 5.72 -4.59
N PRO A 68 -9.94 5.35 -5.27
CA PRO A 68 -11.25 5.16 -4.65
C PRO A 68 -11.17 4.12 -3.52
N GLY A 69 -11.82 4.40 -2.39
CA GLY A 69 -11.85 3.51 -1.23
C GLY A 69 -10.75 3.76 -0.19
N THR A 70 -9.86 4.74 -0.40
CA THR A 70 -8.93 5.20 0.65
C THR A 70 -9.69 5.67 1.90
N GLN A 71 -9.34 5.16 3.08
CA GLN A 71 -9.87 5.64 4.35
C GLN A 71 -9.08 6.88 4.77
N ILE A 72 -9.77 8.01 4.91
CA ILE A 72 -9.16 9.29 5.26
C ILE A 72 -9.81 9.82 6.54
N GLU A 73 -8.97 10.13 7.52
CA GLU A 73 -9.38 10.84 8.74
C GLU A 73 -8.68 12.19 8.83
N VAL A 74 -9.39 13.21 9.31
CA VAL A 74 -8.83 14.55 9.50
C VAL A 74 -8.96 14.94 10.96
N VAL A 75 -7.84 14.99 11.67
CA VAL A 75 -7.77 15.45 13.05
C VAL A 75 -7.62 16.97 13.06
N CYS A 76 -8.68 17.65 13.47
CA CYS A 76 -8.68 19.10 13.64
C CYS A 76 -8.43 19.44 15.12
N HIS A 77 -7.42 20.27 15.40
CA HIS A 77 -7.18 20.79 16.74
C HIS A 77 -6.70 22.25 16.70
N GLY A 78 -6.77 22.91 17.85
CA GLY A 78 -6.43 24.34 17.96
C GLY A 78 -7.23 25.20 16.98
N PRO A 79 -6.58 26.15 16.27
CA PRO A 79 -7.23 26.97 15.24
C PRO A 79 -7.90 26.17 14.12
N GLY A 80 -7.45 24.94 13.84
CA GLY A 80 -8.04 24.04 12.84
C GLY A 80 -9.49 23.65 13.14
N LEU A 81 -9.92 23.73 14.41
CA LEU A 81 -11.32 23.48 14.79
C LEU A 81 -12.32 24.40 14.09
N SER A 82 -11.89 25.61 13.69
CA SER A 82 -12.74 26.56 12.95
C SER A 82 -13.29 25.99 11.63
N MET A 83 -12.61 25.02 11.02
CA MET A 83 -13.09 24.32 9.82
C MET A 83 -14.35 23.49 10.08
N LEU A 84 -14.56 23.04 11.33
CA LEU A 84 -15.70 22.21 11.74
C LEU A 84 -16.87 23.02 12.33
N VAL A 85 -16.65 24.29 12.68
CA VAL A 85 -17.66 25.12 13.35
C VAL A 85 -18.52 25.86 12.33
N THR A 86 -19.83 25.62 12.36
CA THR A 86 -20.83 26.34 11.56
C THR A 86 -20.72 27.85 11.78
N GLY A 87 -20.76 28.62 10.69
CA GLY A 87 -20.57 30.07 10.71
C GLY A 87 -19.11 30.54 10.73
N LYS A 88 -18.14 29.65 10.96
CA LYS A 88 -16.70 29.94 10.86
C LYS A 88 -16.02 29.27 9.66
N THR A 89 -16.58 28.15 9.20
CA THR A 89 -16.04 27.40 8.07
C THR A 89 -16.53 27.91 6.70
N VAL A 90 -15.63 27.96 5.72
CA VAL A 90 -15.96 28.25 4.31
C VAL A 90 -16.09 26.99 3.45
N VAL A 91 -15.79 25.82 4.02
CA VAL A 91 -15.83 24.51 3.33
C VAL A 91 -16.97 23.62 3.85
N HIS A 92 -17.92 24.18 4.61
CA HIS A 92 -19.01 23.45 5.26
C HIS A 92 -19.72 22.43 4.34
N LYS A 93 -20.03 22.82 3.10
CA LYS A 93 -20.69 21.95 2.12
C LYS A 93 -19.90 20.68 1.77
N LYS A 94 -18.57 20.69 1.94
CA LYS A 94 -17.69 19.55 1.65
C LYS A 94 -17.44 18.66 2.87
N CYS A 95 -17.63 19.18 4.08
CA CYS A 95 -17.46 18.41 5.32
C CYS A 95 -18.68 17.52 5.65
N ASN A 96 -19.85 17.78 5.05
CA ASN A 96 -21.11 17.08 5.33
C ASN A 96 -21.58 16.17 4.17
N LYS A 97 -20.64 15.56 3.46
CA LYS A 97 -20.90 14.49 2.48
C LYS A 97 -20.47 13.16 3.07
#